data_AF-A0A498NJP6-F1
#
_entry.id   AF-A0A498NJP6-F1
#
_cell.length_a   1.000
_cell.length_b   1.000
_cell.length_c   1.000
_cell.angle_alpha   90.00
_cell.angle_beta   90.00
_cell.angle_gamma   90.00
#
_symmetry.space_group_name_H-M   'P 1'
#
loop_
_entity.id
_entity.type
_entity.pdbx_description
1 polymer ?
#
loop_
_entity_poly.entity_id
_entity_poly.type
_entity_poly.pdbx_seq_one_letter_code
_entity_poly.pdbx_strand_id
1 'polypeptide(L)'
;MLLEVTADVNCTNYHVIVEGMGDVFLEMTSTRRQEITRVLVERLKEFAGQFNSPDCRKDIGSDAEWLDINLGLFSKVANYTDLKELNISGLAALESLSPDQKAELLLDPSTGAIENVTVVKEVLSSILKSRDEEQLEKFFETFVEENITYITNAGVRDAILNLTLAALAPKFPLFQTSDYELWFQINLVVLLASFRPSVLVVIPANLTCDSYDAIERPGDRFGSSPIWNWSGVKSSISDGLGSQVPSSDRLCDFGISEYACSSVASSLSAGDLVTLLTCKQPNSTTGAEAWKLFFQKVAGVLEVALSAYSSTHLSDRQPAPHVLDAIGEVKVQNLRATPLTDVSFAAHWFQEG
;
A
#
# COMPACT_ATOMS: atom_id res chain seq x y z
N MET A 1 -3.96 -33.66 30.47
CA MET A 1 -5.21 -32.99 30.87
C MET A 1 -6.11 -32.64 29.68
N LEU A 2 -5.82 -31.64 28.83
CA LEU A 2 -6.76 -31.29 27.74
C LEU A 2 -6.96 -32.42 26.73
N LEU A 3 -5.87 -33.01 26.23
CA LEU A 3 -5.89 -34.20 25.37
C LEU A 3 -6.76 -35.34 25.94
N GLU A 4 -6.59 -35.64 27.23
CA GLU A 4 -7.33 -36.70 27.93
C GLU A 4 -8.81 -36.35 28.11
N VAL A 5 -9.13 -35.10 28.44
CA VAL A 5 -10.52 -34.62 28.60
C VAL A 5 -11.25 -34.65 27.26
N THR A 6 -10.55 -34.35 26.16
CA THR A 6 -11.15 -34.37 24.82
C THR A 6 -11.17 -35.75 24.17
N ALA A 7 -10.51 -36.77 24.73
CA ALA A 7 -10.32 -38.08 24.08
C ALA A 7 -11.62 -38.87 23.87
N ASP A 8 -12.56 -38.80 24.83
CA ASP A 8 -13.78 -39.63 24.84
C ASP A 8 -15.08 -38.80 24.75
N VAL A 9 -14.99 -37.51 24.42
CA VAL A 9 -16.17 -36.65 24.28
C VAL A 9 -16.80 -36.75 22.90
N ASN A 10 -18.13 -36.77 22.86
CA ASN A 10 -18.90 -36.57 21.64
C ASN A 10 -18.78 -35.12 21.15
N CYS A 11 -19.19 -34.84 19.92
CA CYS A 11 -18.92 -33.53 19.36
C CYS A 11 -19.73 -32.39 20.01
N THR A 12 -20.95 -32.65 20.49
CA THR A 12 -21.72 -31.68 21.28
C THR A 12 -20.96 -31.23 22.53
N ASN A 13 -20.42 -32.17 23.30
CA ASN A 13 -19.65 -31.84 24.50
C ASN A 13 -18.30 -31.20 24.15
N TYR A 14 -17.69 -31.61 23.03
CA TYR A 14 -16.49 -30.96 22.52
C TYR A 14 -16.74 -29.49 22.20
N HIS A 15 -17.84 -29.14 21.53
CA HIS A 15 -18.21 -27.75 21.21
C HIS A 15 -18.33 -26.90 22.47
N VAL A 16 -18.97 -27.43 23.54
CA VAL A 16 -19.05 -26.76 24.84
C VAL A 16 -17.66 -26.51 25.46
N ILE A 17 -16.74 -27.46 25.31
CA ILE A 17 -15.37 -27.31 25.81
C ILE A 17 -14.63 -26.21 25.03
N VAL A 18 -14.71 -26.21 23.70
CA VAL A 18 -14.06 -25.22 22.85
C VAL A 18 -14.63 -23.82 23.10
N GLU A 19 -15.94 -23.70 23.20
CA GLU A 19 -16.63 -22.44 23.54
C GLU A 19 -16.14 -21.89 24.89
N GLY A 20 -16.16 -22.71 25.95
CA GLY A 20 -15.69 -22.29 27.27
C GLY A 20 -14.19 -21.95 27.32
N MET A 21 -13.37 -22.53 26.44
CA MET A 21 -11.97 -22.11 26.27
C MET A 21 -11.85 -20.80 25.50
N GLY A 22 -12.75 -20.56 24.55
CA GLY A 22 -12.87 -19.31 23.81
C GLY A 22 -13.13 -18.12 24.74
N ASP A 23 -13.97 -18.29 25.75
CA ASP A 23 -14.32 -17.24 26.73
C ASP A 23 -13.10 -16.66 27.46
N VAL A 24 -12.09 -17.50 27.73
CA VAL A 24 -10.86 -17.08 28.42
C VAL A 24 -9.67 -16.93 27.47
N PHE A 25 -9.87 -17.04 26.15
CA PHE A 25 -8.82 -17.02 25.15
C PHE A 25 -7.93 -15.77 25.27
N LEU A 26 -8.53 -14.59 25.45
CA LEU A 26 -7.81 -13.33 25.54
C LEU A 26 -6.95 -13.21 26.81
N GLU A 27 -7.26 -13.97 27.86
CA GLU A 27 -6.48 -14.04 29.09
C GLU A 27 -5.31 -15.04 29.01
N MET A 28 -5.34 -15.95 28.03
CA MET A 28 -4.27 -16.92 27.82
C MET A 28 -3.00 -16.27 27.24
N THR A 29 -1.84 -16.77 27.64
CA THR A 29 -0.56 -16.45 27.00
C THR A 29 -0.53 -16.97 25.56
N SER A 30 0.29 -16.35 24.70
CA SER A 30 0.47 -16.80 23.30
C SER A 30 0.86 -18.28 23.22
N THR A 31 1.86 -18.70 24.02
CA THR A 31 2.28 -20.11 24.12
C THR A 31 1.11 -21.03 24.50
N ARG A 32 0.27 -20.61 25.44
CA ARG A 32 -0.88 -21.42 25.86
C ARG A 32 -1.93 -21.56 24.76
N ARG A 33 -2.19 -20.49 24.00
CA ARG A 33 -3.09 -20.54 22.84
C ARG A 33 -2.56 -21.50 21.78
N GLN A 34 -1.26 -21.45 21.47
CA GLN A 34 -0.62 -22.37 20.52
C GLN A 34 -0.73 -23.83 20.97
N GLU A 35 -0.43 -24.12 22.25
CA GLU A 35 -0.55 -25.48 22.81
C GLU A 35 -1.97 -26.04 22.70
N ILE A 36 -2.97 -25.23 23.07
CA ILE A 36 -4.38 -25.64 23.01
C ILE A 36 -4.81 -25.84 21.56
N THR A 37 -4.47 -24.89 20.67
CA THR A 37 -4.81 -24.98 19.25
C THR A 37 -4.29 -26.28 18.65
N ARG A 38 -3.03 -26.64 18.92
CA ARG A 38 -2.44 -27.90 18.44
C ARG A 38 -3.26 -29.11 18.91
N VAL A 39 -3.64 -29.15 20.19
CA VAL A 39 -4.45 -30.25 20.73
C VAL A 39 -5.83 -30.32 20.07
N LEU A 40 -6.50 -29.18 19.88
CA LEU A 40 -7.83 -29.14 19.26
C LEU A 40 -7.78 -29.59 17.79
N VAL A 41 -6.79 -29.12 17.04
CA VAL A 41 -6.55 -29.50 15.65
C VAL A 41 -6.23 -30.99 15.52
N GLU A 42 -5.32 -31.52 16.34
CA GLU A 42 -4.98 -32.95 16.36
C GLU A 42 -6.23 -33.81 16.63
N ARG A 43 -7.08 -33.38 17.57
CA ARG A 43 -8.35 -34.04 17.87
C ARG A 43 -9.29 -34.06 16.66
N LEU A 44 -9.45 -32.94 15.96
CA LEU A 44 -10.32 -32.88 14.78
C LEU A 44 -9.81 -33.77 13.65
N LYS A 45 -8.49 -33.85 13.44
CA LYS A 45 -7.86 -34.73 12.45
C LYS A 45 -8.06 -36.21 12.80
N GLU A 46 -7.77 -36.59 14.04
CA GLU A 46 -7.88 -37.99 14.50
C GLU A 46 -9.32 -38.51 14.42
N PHE A 47 -10.31 -37.65 14.70
CA PHE A 47 -11.73 -37.99 14.71
C PHE A 47 -12.51 -37.36 13.54
N ALA A 48 -11.85 -37.13 12.40
CA ALA A 48 -12.43 -36.46 11.25
C ALA A 48 -13.74 -37.12 10.78
N GLY A 49 -13.86 -38.44 10.83
CA GLY A 49 -15.08 -39.15 10.48
C GLY A 49 -16.27 -38.83 11.40
N GLN A 50 -16.02 -38.58 12.68
CA GLN A 50 -17.04 -38.20 13.66
C GLN A 50 -17.46 -36.73 13.49
N PHE A 51 -16.48 -35.82 13.43
CA PHE A 51 -16.75 -34.38 13.30
C PHE A 51 -17.33 -33.97 11.94
N ASN A 52 -17.14 -34.81 10.92
CA ASN A 52 -17.77 -34.64 9.61
C ASN A 52 -19.02 -35.51 9.41
N SER A 53 -19.49 -36.21 10.45
CA SER A 53 -20.74 -36.97 10.37
C SER A 53 -21.96 -36.04 10.23
N PRO A 54 -23.05 -36.50 9.59
CA PRO A 54 -24.28 -35.72 9.44
C PRO A 54 -24.85 -35.21 10.77
N ASP A 55 -24.73 -36.01 11.84
CA ASP A 55 -25.20 -35.63 13.17
C ASP A 55 -24.37 -34.48 13.76
N CYS A 56 -23.06 -34.47 13.50
CA CYS A 56 -22.17 -33.44 14.02
C CYS A 56 -22.16 -32.15 13.18
N ARG A 57 -22.44 -32.28 11.88
CA ARG A 57 -22.68 -31.13 11.00
C ARG A 57 -24.14 -30.67 10.98
N LYS A 58 -24.97 -31.21 11.87
CA LYS A 58 -26.38 -30.82 11.97
C LYS A 58 -26.46 -29.33 12.31
N ASP A 59 -27.25 -28.60 11.53
CA ASP A 59 -27.44 -27.16 11.64
C ASP A 59 -26.20 -26.30 11.30
N ILE A 60 -25.10 -26.90 10.81
CA ILE A 60 -23.91 -26.18 10.31
C ILE A 60 -24.03 -25.99 8.80
N GLY A 61 -24.24 -24.75 8.36
CA GLY A 61 -24.54 -24.41 6.97
C GLY A 61 -23.32 -24.12 6.09
N SER A 62 -22.13 -23.92 6.68
CA SER A 62 -20.91 -23.57 5.95
C SER A 62 -19.64 -24.09 6.60
N ASP A 63 -18.55 -24.16 5.84
CA ASP A 63 -17.23 -24.54 6.39
C ASP A 63 -16.65 -23.44 7.29
N ALA A 64 -17.01 -22.16 7.07
CA ALA A 64 -16.66 -21.07 8.00
C ALA A 64 -17.30 -21.28 9.38
N GLU A 65 -18.59 -21.61 9.40
CA GLU A 65 -19.34 -21.92 10.63
C GLU A 65 -18.84 -23.22 11.27
N TRP A 66 -18.49 -24.23 10.47
CA TRP A 66 -17.87 -25.45 10.98
C TRP A 66 -16.55 -25.13 11.69
N LEU A 67 -15.71 -24.27 11.12
CA LEU A 67 -14.43 -23.89 11.70
C LEU A 67 -14.61 -23.08 12.99
N ASP A 68 -15.59 -22.16 13.01
CA ASP A 68 -15.91 -21.35 14.18
C ASP A 68 -16.46 -22.19 15.34
N ILE A 69 -17.35 -23.15 15.07
CA ILE A 69 -17.89 -24.05 16.09
C ILE A 69 -16.83 -25.00 16.65
N ASN A 70 -15.94 -25.52 15.80
CA ASN A 70 -14.97 -26.53 16.22
C ASN A 70 -13.66 -25.96 16.75
N LEU A 71 -13.28 -24.72 16.39
CA LEU A 71 -12.03 -24.10 16.83
C LEU A 71 -12.21 -22.68 17.38
N GLY A 72 -13.29 -21.96 17.06
CA GLY A 72 -13.51 -20.58 17.48
C GLY A 72 -12.29 -19.69 17.21
N LEU A 73 -11.88 -18.89 18.20
CA LEU A 73 -10.69 -18.03 18.09
C LEU A 73 -9.37 -18.80 17.90
N PHE A 74 -9.31 -20.09 18.25
CA PHE A 74 -8.14 -20.92 18.01
C PHE A 74 -7.94 -21.22 16.51
N SER A 75 -8.98 -21.08 15.67
CA SER A 75 -8.84 -21.23 14.22
C SER A 75 -7.79 -20.28 13.66
N LYS A 76 -7.74 -19.04 14.16
CA LYS A 76 -6.81 -17.98 13.73
C LYS A 76 -5.38 -18.17 14.21
N VAL A 77 -5.16 -19.11 15.14
CA VAL A 77 -3.83 -19.48 15.67
C VAL A 77 -3.30 -20.73 14.98
N ALA A 78 -4.16 -21.52 14.35
CA ALA A 78 -3.78 -22.77 13.70
C ALA A 78 -2.89 -22.51 12.47
N ASN A 79 -2.05 -23.47 12.10
CA ASN A 79 -1.34 -23.39 10.82
C ASN A 79 -2.32 -23.69 9.69
N TYR A 80 -2.23 -22.98 8.56
CA TYR A 80 -3.11 -23.25 7.42
C TYR A 80 -2.99 -24.70 6.90
N THR A 81 -1.77 -25.25 6.89
CA THR A 81 -1.52 -26.65 6.50
C THR A 81 -2.33 -27.64 7.33
N ASP A 82 -2.52 -27.35 8.62
CA ASP A 82 -3.32 -28.20 9.49
C ASP A 82 -4.82 -28.06 9.20
N LEU A 83 -5.29 -26.84 8.95
CA LEU A 83 -6.69 -26.57 8.61
C LEU A 83 -7.10 -27.24 7.30
N LYS A 84 -6.19 -27.29 6.32
CA LYS A 84 -6.40 -27.95 5.02
C LYS A 84 -6.72 -29.45 5.16
N GLU A 85 -6.26 -30.09 6.22
CA GLU A 85 -6.52 -31.51 6.48
C GLU A 85 -7.90 -31.78 7.12
N LEU A 86 -8.65 -30.74 7.51
CA LEU A 86 -9.92 -30.87 8.22
C LEU A 86 -11.15 -31.12 7.32
N ASN A 87 -10.93 -31.41 6.03
CA ASN A 87 -12.00 -31.62 5.04
C ASN A 87 -12.97 -30.41 4.93
N ILE A 88 -12.39 -29.21 4.90
CA ILE A 88 -13.08 -27.94 4.67
C ILE A 88 -12.59 -27.30 3.37
N SER A 89 -13.45 -26.53 2.71
CA SER A 89 -13.04 -25.62 1.64
C SER A 89 -12.49 -24.33 2.26
N GLY A 90 -11.19 -24.07 2.07
CA GLY A 90 -10.55 -22.85 2.55
C GLY A 90 -11.24 -21.56 2.05
N LEU A 91 -11.72 -21.57 0.80
CA LEU A 91 -12.47 -20.43 0.24
C LEU A 91 -13.85 -20.26 0.90
N ALA A 92 -14.54 -21.36 1.21
CA ALA A 92 -15.81 -21.30 1.94
C ALA A 92 -15.62 -20.90 3.41
N ALA A 93 -14.40 -21.02 3.94
CA ALA A 93 -14.03 -20.69 5.31
C ALA A 93 -13.35 -19.32 5.47
N LEU A 94 -13.26 -18.50 4.40
CA LEU A 94 -12.45 -17.27 4.40
C LEU A 94 -12.71 -16.31 5.56
N GLU A 95 -13.95 -16.15 5.98
CA GLU A 95 -14.31 -15.21 7.07
C GLU A 95 -13.78 -15.69 8.45
N SER A 96 -13.45 -16.99 8.58
CA SER A 96 -12.92 -17.60 9.81
C SER A 96 -11.39 -17.73 9.81
N LEU A 97 -10.72 -17.39 8.69
CA LEU A 97 -9.26 -17.44 8.55
C LEU A 97 -8.59 -16.12 8.99
N SER A 98 -7.38 -16.21 9.53
CA SER A 98 -6.50 -15.07 9.79
C SER A 98 -5.92 -14.48 8.49
N PRO A 99 -5.39 -13.24 8.50
CA PRO A 99 -4.66 -12.67 7.35
C PRO A 99 -3.56 -13.58 6.82
N ASP A 100 -2.74 -14.12 7.71
CA ASP A 100 -1.59 -14.97 7.38
C ASP A 100 -2.07 -16.25 6.67
N GLN A 101 -3.11 -16.89 7.22
CA GLN A 101 -3.73 -18.07 6.60
C GLN A 101 -4.36 -17.77 5.24
N LYS A 102 -4.90 -16.56 5.04
CA LYS A 102 -5.43 -16.12 3.74
C LYS A 102 -4.31 -15.92 2.72
N ALA A 103 -3.14 -15.43 3.15
CA ALA A 103 -1.95 -15.38 2.32
C ALA A 103 -1.52 -16.80 1.94
N GLU A 104 -1.32 -17.69 2.92
CA GLU A 104 -0.95 -19.10 2.69
C GLU A 104 -1.94 -19.81 1.74
N LEU A 105 -3.25 -19.56 1.88
CA LEU A 105 -4.28 -20.10 0.98
C LEU A 105 -4.09 -19.67 -0.47
N LEU A 106 -3.80 -18.38 -0.70
CA LEU A 106 -3.57 -17.87 -2.05
C LEU A 106 -2.34 -18.52 -2.65
N LEU A 107 -1.29 -18.68 -1.84
CA LEU A 107 0.03 -19.14 -2.28
C LEU A 107 0.15 -20.65 -2.42
N ASP A 108 -0.75 -21.41 -1.80
CA ASP A 108 -0.83 -22.86 -1.93
C ASP A 108 -1.06 -23.28 -3.40
N PRO A 109 -0.09 -23.92 -4.08
CA PRO A 109 -0.22 -24.29 -5.48
C PRO A 109 -1.39 -25.25 -5.76
N SER A 110 -1.84 -26.00 -4.75
CA SER A 110 -2.93 -26.96 -4.90
C SER A 110 -4.31 -26.30 -5.00
N THR A 111 -4.44 -25.04 -4.59
CA THR A 111 -5.70 -24.28 -4.73
C THR A 111 -5.84 -23.64 -6.10
N GLY A 112 -4.70 -23.35 -6.76
CA GLY A 112 -4.66 -22.54 -7.99
C GLY A 112 -5.17 -21.10 -7.79
N ALA A 113 -5.30 -20.66 -6.53
CA ALA A 113 -5.96 -19.41 -6.19
C ALA A 113 -5.18 -18.18 -6.69
N ILE A 114 -3.85 -18.19 -6.60
CA ILE A 114 -2.99 -17.10 -7.09
C ILE A 114 -3.05 -16.89 -8.61
N GLU A 115 -3.63 -17.81 -9.36
CA GLU A 115 -3.84 -17.68 -10.82
C GLU A 115 -5.25 -17.19 -11.18
N ASN A 116 -6.13 -17.06 -10.19
CA ASN A 116 -7.54 -16.73 -10.39
C ASN A 116 -7.87 -15.33 -9.85
N VAL A 117 -8.11 -14.39 -10.77
CA VAL A 117 -8.43 -12.99 -10.45
C VAL A 117 -9.66 -12.85 -9.55
N THR A 118 -10.69 -13.67 -9.75
CA THR A 118 -11.93 -13.59 -8.95
C THR A 118 -11.66 -14.01 -7.51
N VAL A 119 -10.93 -15.12 -7.33
CA VAL A 119 -10.58 -15.64 -6.01
C VAL A 119 -9.69 -14.67 -5.26
N VAL A 120 -8.66 -14.13 -5.91
CA VAL A 120 -7.76 -13.14 -5.29
C VAL A 120 -8.52 -11.89 -4.84
N LYS A 121 -9.45 -11.39 -5.66
CA LYS A 121 -10.31 -10.26 -5.28
C LYS A 121 -11.18 -10.59 -4.08
N GLU A 122 -11.74 -11.80 -4.02
CA GLU A 122 -12.56 -12.25 -2.90
C GLU A 122 -11.74 -12.33 -1.59
N VAL A 123 -10.55 -12.94 -1.65
CA VAL A 123 -9.65 -13.03 -0.50
C VAL A 123 -9.23 -11.64 0.00
N LEU A 124 -8.71 -10.77 -0.88
CA LEU A 124 -8.33 -9.41 -0.48
C LEU A 124 -9.53 -8.62 0.05
N SER A 125 -10.69 -8.72 -0.60
CA SER A 125 -11.89 -8.03 -0.13
C SER A 125 -12.29 -8.49 1.28
N SER A 126 -12.14 -9.78 1.60
CA SER A 126 -12.42 -10.30 2.94
C SER A 126 -11.50 -9.70 4.02
N ILE A 127 -10.27 -9.31 3.66
CA ILE A 127 -9.32 -8.62 4.55
C ILE A 127 -9.76 -7.17 4.73
N LEU A 128 -10.11 -6.50 3.62
CA LEU A 128 -10.49 -5.09 3.60
C LEU A 128 -11.87 -4.78 4.21
N LYS A 129 -12.71 -5.80 4.45
CA LYS A 129 -13.98 -5.65 5.21
C LYS A 129 -13.74 -5.38 6.70
N SER A 130 -12.59 -5.78 7.23
CA SER A 130 -12.30 -5.63 8.65
C SER A 130 -12.13 -4.15 9.03
N ARG A 131 -12.51 -3.81 10.26
CA ARG A 131 -12.21 -2.49 10.86
C ARG A 131 -10.80 -2.43 11.44
N ASP A 132 -10.18 -3.59 11.64
CA ASP A 132 -8.79 -3.67 12.07
C ASP A 132 -7.87 -3.33 10.90
N GLU A 133 -7.20 -2.20 11.03
CA GLU A 133 -6.34 -1.62 10.02
C GLU A 133 -5.04 -2.39 9.79
N GLU A 134 -4.63 -3.24 10.74
CA GLU A 134 -3.41 -4.06 10.67
C GLU A 134 -3.60 -5.32 9.82
N GLN A 135 -4.84 -5.69 9.48
CA GLN A 135 -5.12 -6.95 8.77
C GLN A 135 -4.46 -7.02 7.40
N LEU A 136 -4.40 -5.89 6.69
CA LEU A 136 -3.77 -5.81 5.38
C LEU A 136 -2.25 -5.96 5.48
N GLU A 137 -1.64 -5.36 6.51
CA GLU A 137 -0.20 -5.45 6.76
C GLU A 137 0.21 -6.90 7.10
N LYS A 138 -0.47 -7.53 8.06
CA LYS A 138 -0.25 -8.94 8.45
C LYS A 138 -0.35 -9.89 7.26
N PHE A 139 -1.36 -9.69 6.40
CA PHE A 139 -1.48 -10.46 5.17
C PHE A 139 -0.21 -10.32 4.29
N PHE A 140 0.28 -9.10 4.10
CA PHE A 140 1.46 -8.85 3.25
C PHE A 140 2.77 -9.35 3.88
N GLU A 141 2.90 -9.33 5.20
CA GLU A 141 4.05 -9.93 5.91
C GLU A 141 4.21 -11.39 5.49
N THR A 142 3.16 -12.20 5.63
CA THR A 142 3.18 -13.61 5.17
C THR A 142 3.28 -13.75 3.66
N PHE A 143 2.56 -12.92 2.90
CA PHE A 143 2.50 -13.01 1.43
C PHE A 143 3.86 -12.79 0.76
N VAL A 144 4.74 -11.97 1.36
CA VAL A 144 6.08 -11.68 0.85
C VAL A 144 7.15 -12.62 1.41
N GLU A 145 6.97 -13.16 2.62
CA GLU A 145 7.91 -14.10 3.25
C GLU A 145 8.04 -15.44 2.52
N GLU A 146 6.98 -15.91 1.86
CA GLU A 146 6.93 -17.17 1.11
C GLU A 146 7.81 -17.21 -0.17
N ASN A 147 8.75 -16.27 -0.33
CA ASN A 147 9.78 -16.22 -1.38
C ASN A 147 9.24 -16.30 -2.83
N ILE A 148 8.05 -15.74 -3.07
CA ILE A 148 7.53 -15.63 -4.42
C ILE A 148 8.39 -14.66 -5.19
N THR A 149 9.11 -15.18 -6.17
CA THR A 149 10.01 -14.37 -6.99
C THR A 149 9.23 -13.39 -7.88
N TYR A 150 8.03 -13.74 -8.34
CA TYR A 150 7.09 -12.84 -9.01
C TYR A 150 5.74 -13.53 -9.29
N ILE A 151 4.65 -12.76 -9.29
CA ILE A 151 3.34 -13.23 -9.78
C ILE A 151 3.31 -13.11 -11.31
N THR A 152 3.25 -14.24 -11.99
CA THR A 152 3.21 -14.40 -13.46
C THR A 152 1.97 -13.74 -14.07
N ASN A 153 0.81 -13.99 -13.47
CA ASN A 153 -0.49 -13.56 -13.97
C ASN A 153 -0.68 -12.04 -13.80
N ALA A 154 -0.64 -11.32 -14.92
CA ALA A 154 -0.78 -9.86 -14.92
C ALA A 154 -2.13 -9.40 -14.35
N GLY A 155 -3.22 -10.11 -14.67
CA GLY A 155 -4.55 -9.74 -14.16
C GLY A 155 -4.66 -9.89 -12.65
N VAL A 156 -4.04 -10.91 -12.08
CA VAL A 156 -3.96 -11.10 -10.62
C VAL A 156 -3.09 -10.01 -9.99
N ARG A 157 -1.89 -9.80 -10.52
CA ARG A 157 -0.96 -8.79 -10.01
C ARG A 157 -1.57 -7.38 -10.03
N ASP A 158 -2.25 -7.03 -11.12
CA ASP A 158 -2.98 -5.77 -11.25
C ASP A 158 -4.14 -5.67 -10.24
N ALA A 159 -4.86 -6.76 -9.99
CA ALA A 159 -5.96 -6.77 -9.02
C ALA A 159 -5.48 -6.59 -7.58
N ILE A 160 -4.40 -7.28 -7.19
CA ILE A 160 -3.78 -7.13 -5.86
C ILE A 160 -3.30 -5.70 -5.69
N LEU A 161 -2.57 -5.16 -6.67
CA LEU A 161 -2.02 -3.81 -6.61
C LEU A 161 -3.12 -2.76 -6.49
N ASN A 162 -4.15 -2.82 -7.33
CA ASN A 162 -5.23 -1.84 -7.33
C ASN A 162 -6.05 -1.85 -6.04
N LEU A 163 -6.40 -3.04 -5.53
CA LEU A 163 -7.13 -3.15 -4.26
C LEU A 163 -6.30 -2.65 -3.09
N THR A 164 -5.01 -2.97 -3.07
CA THR A 164 -4.09 -2.54 -2.01
C THR A 164 -3.91 -1.03 -2.05
N LEU A 165 -3.58 -0.44 -3.20
CA LEU A 165 -3.41 1.00 -3.34
C LEU A 165 -4.71 1.77 -3.02
N ALA A 166 -5.88 1.24 -3.37
CA ALA A 166 -7.16 1.85 -2.99
C ALA A 166 -7.38 1.84 -1.48
N ALA A 167 -6.96 0.77 -0.78
CA ALA A 167 -7.04 0.69 0.68
C ALA A 167 -6.03 1.62 1.38
N LEU A 168 -4.84 1.82 0.78
CA LEU A 168 -3.80 2.69 1.32
C LEU A 168 -4.00 4.18 0.99
N ALA A 169 -4.69 4.50 -0.11
CA ALA A 169 -4.96 5.86 -0.56
C ALA A 169 -5.41 6.84 0.56
N PRO A 170 -6.41 6.51 1.41
CA PRO A 170 -6.82 7.39 2.50
C PRO A 170 -5.77 7.53 3.61
N LYS A 171 -4.81 6.59 3.72
CA LYS A 171 -3.77 6.58 4.75
C LYS A 171 -2.50 7.31 4.33
N PHE A 172 -2.23 7.45 3.03
CA PHE A 172 -1.02 8.13 2.54
C PHE A 172 -0.77 9.52 3.16
N PRO A 173 -1.76 10.40 3.38
CA PRO A 173 -1.50 11.69 4.03
C PRO A 173 -0.99 11.58 5.48
N LEU A 174 -1.16 10.42 6.13
CA LEU A 174 -0.75 10.15 7.50
C LEU A 174 0.57 9.37 7.58
N PHE A 175 1.04 8.83 6.46
CA PHE A 175 2.24 8.02 6.40
C PHE A 175 3.48 8.83 6.77
N GLN A 176 4.33 8.21 7.58
CA GLN A 176 5.72 8.58 7.74
C GLN A 176 6.57 7.90 6.65
N THR A 177 7.81 8.34 6.50
CA THR A 177 8.76 7.72 5.56
C THR A 177 8.87 6.20 5.74
N SER A 178 8.89 5.72 6.99
CA SER A 178 8.97 4.28 7.30
C SER A 178 7.77 3.49 6.75
N ASP A 179 6.59 4.10 6.67
CA ASP A 179 5.40 3.44 6.12
C ASP A 179 5.53 3.30 4.61
N TYR A 180 6.07 4.33 3.93
CA TYR A 180 6.39 4.24 2.50
C TYR A 180 7.46 3.19 2.23
N GLU A 181 8.49 3.10 3.07
CA GLU A 181 9.52 2.06 2.96
C GLU A 181 8.91 0.65 3.08
N LEU A 182 8.11 0.42 4.13
CA LEU A 182 7.42 -0.85 4.34
C LEU A 182 6.55 -1.22 3.13
N TRP A 183 5.71 -0.30 2.66
CA TRP A 183 4.77 -0.62 1.58
C TRP A 183 5.45 -0.75 0.22
N PHE A 184 6.30 0.19 -0.19
CA PHE A 184 6.84 0.23 -1.55
C PHE A 184 8.11 -0.58 -1.73
N GLN A 185 8.89 -0.81 -0.66
CA GLN A 185 10.15 -1.55 -0.74
C GLN A 185 10.05 -2.99 -0.27
N ILE A 186 9.07 -3.30 0.59
CA ILE A 186 8.89 -4.63 1.16
C ILE A 186 7.59 -5.26 0.62
N ASN A 187 6.42 -4.70 0.92
CA ASN A 187 5.15 -5.39 0.68
C ASN A 187 4.75 -5.45 -0.80
N LEU A 188 4.91 -4.35 -1.55
CA LEU A 188 4.47 -4.25 -2.95
C LEU A 188 5.54 -4.72 -3.95
N VAL A 189 6.69 -5.19 -3.46
CA VAL A 189 7.84 -5.58 -4.29
C VAL A 189 7.55 -6.77 -5.20
N VAL A 190 6.63 -7.65 -4.80
CA VAL A 190 6.18 -8.80 -5.62
C VAL A 190 5.24 -8.36 -6.76
N LEU A 191 4.79 -7.11 -6.75
CA LEU A 191 3.83 -6.53 -7.69
C LEU A 191 4.47 -5.53 -8.66
N LEU A 192 5.79 -5.30 -8.60
CA LEU A 192 6.49 -4.25 -9.34
C LEU A 192 6.20 -4.25 -10.85
N ALA A 193 6.03 -5.42 -11.46
CA ALA A 193 5.71 -5.53 -12.89
C ALA A 193 4.31 -5.00 -13.30
N SER A 194 3.47 -4.64 -12.33
CA SER A 194 2.18 -3.98 -12.55
C SER A 194 2.20 -2.47 -12.32
N PHE A 195 3.29 -1.92 -11.79
CA PHE A 195 3.38 -0.48 -11.58
C PHE A 195 3.47 0.27 -12.90
N ARG A 196 2.60 1.27 -13.03
CA ARG A 196 2.50 2.18 -14.18
C ARG A 196 2.16 3.58 -13.66
N PRO A 197 2.52 4.65 -14.36
CA PRO A 197 2.21 6.02 -13.92
C PRO A 197 0.73 6.23 -13.55
N SER A 198 -0.19 5.59 -14.28
CA SER A 198 -1.63 5.70 -14.03
C SER A 198 -2.10 5.19 -12.66
N VAL A 199 -1.44 4.17 -12.09
CA VAL A 199 -1.82 3.64 -10.76
C VAL A 199 -1.21 4.44 -9.61
N LEU A 200 -0.16 5.22 -9.88
CA LEU A 200 0.53 6.04 -8.88
C LEU A 200 -0.20 7.37 -8.59
N VAL A 201 -1.22 7.73 -9.39
CA VAL A 201 -2.00 8.98 -9.21
C VAL A 201 -2.72 9.05 -7.87
N VAL A 202 -2.95 7.91 -7.19
CA VAL A 202 -3.54 7.89 -5.84
C VAL A 202 -2.58 8.35 -4.75
N ILE A 203 -1.28 8.38 -5.04
CA ILE A 203 -0.26 8.84 -4.09
C ILE A 203 -0.30 10.37 -4.06
N PRO A 204 -0.35 11.00 -2.86
CA PRO A 204 -0.32 12.44 -2.74
C PRO A 204 0.91 13.05 -3.43
N ALA A 205 0.74 14.21 -4.05
CA ALA A 205 1.85 14.95 -4.65
C ALA A 205 2.70 15.70 -3.61
N ASN A 206 2.22 15.83 -2.37
CA ASN A 206 2.87 16.59 -1.31
C ASN A 206 3.51 15.64 -0.27
N LEU A 207 4.55 14.92 -0.70
CA LEU A 207 5.33 14.05 0.20
C LEU A 207 6.68 14.69 0.53
N THR A 208 7.30 14.24 1.62
CA THR A 208 8.71 14.54 1.89
C THR A 208 9.59 13.85 0.85
N CYS A 209 10.82 14.35 0.65
CA CYS A 209 11.72 13.69 -0.29
C CYS A 209 12.17 12.31 0.16
N ASP A 210 12.29 12.07 1.46
CA ASP A 210 12.57 10.72 1.96
C ASP A 210 11.42 9.76 1.63
N SER A 211 10.16 10.21 1.75
CA SER A 211 8.99 9.42 1.36
C SER A 211 8.91 9.19 -0.16
N TYR A 212 9.32 10.18 -0.96
CA TYR A 212 9.47 9.99 -2.41
C TYR A 212 10.57 8.98 -2.75
N ASP A 213 11.77 9.12 -2.18
CA ASP A 213 12.87 8.17 -2.37
C ASP A 213 12.46 6.76 -1.96
N ALA A 214 11.66 6.65 -0.88
CA ALA A 214 11.14 5.38 -0.42
C ALA A 214 10.26 4.68 -1.48
N ILE A 215 9.43 5.44 -2.20
CA ILE A 215 8.58 4.93 -3.29
C ILE A 215 9.40 4.56 -4.53
N GLU A 216 10.43 5.35 -4.86
CA GLU A 216 11.19 5.21 -6.10
C GLU A 216 12.28 4.14 -6.05
N ARG A 217 12.70 3.73 -4.85
CA ARG A 217 13.68 2.68 -4.63
C ARG A 217 12.98 1.41 -4.14
N PRO A 218 12.35 0.62 -5.01
CA PRO A 218 11.88 -0.71 -4.60
C PRO A 218 13.08 -1.52 -4.09
N GLY A 219 12.91 -2.17 -2.94
CA GLY A 219 14.01 -2.71 -2.14
C GLY A 219 14.95 -3.65 -2.91
N ASP A 220 16.21 -3.68 -2.47
CA ASP A 220 17.34 -4.34 -3.14
C ASP A 220 17.17 -5.86 -3.40
N ARG A 221 16.15 -6.50 -2.83
CA ARG A 221 15.86 -7.94 -2.98
C ARG A 221 15.63 -8.39 -4.43
N PHE A 222 15.20 -7.51 -5.33
CA PHE A 222 14.87 -7.89 -6.71
C PHE A 222 15.86 -7.36 -7.76
N GLY A 223 16.98 -6.80 -7.31
CA GLY A 223 17.95 -6.17 -8.19
C GLY A 223 17.36 -4.94 -8.89
N SER A 224 18.22 -4.17 -9.54
CA SER A 224 17.82 -3.04 -10.37
C SER A 224 16.99 -3.51 -11.57
N SER A 225 15.67 -3.68 -11.38
CA SER A 225 14.74 -4.05 -12.44
C SER A 225 14.62 -2.90 -13.45
N PRO A 226 14.69 -3.15 -14.77
CA PRO A 226 14.62 -2.12 -15.81
C PRO A 226 13.31 -1.33 -15.85
N ILE A 227 12.27 -1.82 -15.16
CA ILE A 227 10.91 -1.25 -15.16
C ILE A 227 10.89 0.11 -14.45
N TRP A 228 11.78 0.31 -13.47
CA TRP A 228 11.98 1.58 -12.79
C TRP A 228 13.09 2.36 -13.50
N ASN A 229 12.84 2.76 -14.76
CA ASN A 229 13.67 3.77 -15.41
C ASN A 229 13.34 5.17 -14.88
N TRP A 230 13.32 5.33 -13.56
CA TRP A 230 13.37 6.61 -12.85
C TRP A 230 14.81 7.12 -12.75
N SER A 231 15.58 6.93 -13.83
CA SER A 231 16.91 7.52 -14.00
C SER A 231 16.89 9.05 -13.92
N GLY A 232 15.73 9.67 -14.03
CA GLY A 232 15.54 11.10 -13.84
C GLY A 232 15.48 11.62 -12.41
N VAL A 233 15.26 10.74 -11.44
CA VAL A 233 15.20 11.14 -10.02
C VAL A 233 16.35 10.54 -9.21
N LYS A 234 16.87 9.38 -9.67
CA LYS A 234 18.03 8.67 -9.11
C LYS A 234 19.31 9.50 -8.98
N SER A 235 19.46 10.61 -9.74
CA SER A 235 20.66 11.45 -9.71
C SER A 235 20.53 12.74 -8.89
N SER A 236 19.38 13.00 -8.24
CA SER A 236 19.08 14.34 -7.70
C SER A 236 18.59 14.37 -6.25
N ILE A 237 18.61 13.23 -5.55
CA ILE A 237 18.24 13.15 -4.12
C ILE A 237 19.49 13.12 -3.20
N SER A 238 20.71 13.16 -3.74
CA SER A 238 21.83 13.57 -2.90
C SER A 238 21.65 15.05 -2.54
N ASP A 239 21.69 15.39 -1.26
CA ASP A 239 21.77 16.76 -0.69
C ASP A 239 22.95 17.57 -1.29
N GLY A 240 22.90 17.88 -2.59
CA GLY A 240 23.90 18.67 -3.29
C GLY A 240 23.67 20.17 -3.08
N LEU A 241 22.40 20.55 -2.88
CA LEU A 241 22.02 21.91 -2.60
C LEU A 241 22.16 22.18 -1.10
N GLY A 242 23.20 22.93 -0.71
CA GLY A 242 23.43 23.32 0.67
C GLY A 242 22.29 24.14 1.29
N SER A 243 22.47 24.67 2.50
CA SER A 243 21.41 25.40 3.23
C SER A 243 21.11 26.82 2.73
N GLN A 244 21.75 27.27 1.64
CA GLN A 244 21.62 28.63 1.11
C GLN A 244 21.19 28.62 -0.35
N VAL A 245 20.37 29.61 -0.73
CA VAL A 245 19.97 29.85 -2.12
C VAL A 245 21.23 30.09 -2.97
N PRO A 246 21.45 29.34 -4.06
CA PRO A 246 22.55 29.61 -4.99
C PRO A 246 22.44 31.03 -5.56
N SER A 247 23.58 31.60 -5.93
CA SER A 247 23.57 32.86 -6.68
C SER A 247 22.84 32.68 -8.02
N SER A 248 22.25 33.75 -8.54
CA SER A 248 21.38 33.73 -9.73
C SER A 248 22.05 33.10 -10.97
N ASP A 249 23.37 33.24 -11.09
CA ASP A 249 24.20 32.63 -12.16
C ASP A 249 24.39 31.11 -12.03
N ARG A 250 24.17 30.55 -10.84
CA ARG A 250 24.33 29.13 -10.52
C ARG A 250 23.01 28.39 -10.34
N LEU A 251 21.87 29.08 -10.42
CA LEU A 251 20.56 28.45 -10.23
C LEU A 251 20.34 27.30 -11.22
N CYS A 252 20.81 27.44 -12.46
CA CYS A 252 20.69 26.42 -13.50
C CYS A 252 21.71 25.27 -13.39
N ASP A 253 22.65 25.31 -12.43
CA ASP A 253 23.65 24.24 -12.22
C ASP A 253 23.00 22.98 -11.60
N PHE A 254 21.83 23.12 -10.99
CA PHE A 254 21.14 22.08 -10.24
C PHE A 254 19.83 21.67 -10.92
N GLY A 255 19.45 20.40 -10.77
CA GLY A 255 18.20 19.87 -11.26
C GLY A 255 17.00 20.31 -10.42
N ILE A 256 15.82 20.33 -11.03
CA ILE A 256 14.57 20.70 -10.32
C ILE A 256 14.27 19.75 -9.16
N SER A 257 14.60 18.47 -9.29
CA SER A 257 14.45 17.51 -8.19
C SER A 257 15.33 17.86 -6.98
N GLU A 258 16.51 18.45 -7.18
CA GLU A 258 17.37 18.91 -6.08
C GLU A 258 16.73 20.10 -5.34
N TYR A 259 16.13 21.03 -6.08
CA TYR A 259 15.36 22.11 -5.47
C TYR A 259 14.10 21.59 -4.76
N ALA A 260 13.34 20.70 -5.42
CA ALA A 260 12.16 20.06 -4.84
C ALA A 260 12.49 19.36 -3.52
N CYS A 261 13.70 18.81 -3.39
CA CYS A 261 14.16 18.13 -2.18
C CYS A 261 14.91 18.97 -1.17
N SER A 262 15.39 20.14 -1.55
CA SER A 262 16.05 21.04 -0.61
C SER A 262 15.05 21.83 0.26
N SER A 263 15.53 22.26 1.43
CA SER A 263 14.88 23.29 2.24
C SER A 263 14.92 24.68 1.57
N VAL A 264 15.88 24.88 0.65
CA VAL A 264 16.12 26.13 -0.08
C VAL A 264 14.93 26.53 -0.98
N ALA A 265 14.15 25.57 -1.50
CA ALA A 265 13.02 25.89 -2.39
C ALA A 265 12.03 26.87 -1.75
N SER A 266 11.76 26.73 -0.46
CA SER A 266 10.86 27.62 0.27
C SER A 266 11.38 29.06 0.40
N SER A 267 12.69 29.27 0.19
CA SER A 267 13.37 30.57 0.28
C SER A 267 13.64 31.22 -1.07
N LEU A 268 13.24 30.58 -2.18
CA LEU A 268 13.40 31.14 -3.52
C LEU A 268 12.50 32.36 -3.71
N SER A 269 13.03 33.41 -4.33
CA SER A 269 12.24 34.55 -4.78
C SER A 269 11.51 34.24 -6.08
N ALA A 270 10.52 35.07 -6.44
CA ALA A 270 9.87 34.99 -7.74
C ALA A 270 10.87 35.15 -8.91
N GLY A 271 11.93 35.96 -8.74
CA GLY A 271 12.98 36.14 -9.74
C GLY A 271 13.86 34.90 -9.91
N ASP A 272 14.18 34.21 -8.81
CA ASP A 272 14.91 32.94 -8.87
C ASP A 272 14.10 31.87 -9.60
N LEU A 273 12.79 31.81 -9.33
CA LEU A 273 11.87 30.89 -10.00
C LEU A 273 11.73 31.19 -11.49
N VAL A 274 11.63 32.46 -11.90
CA VAL A 274 11.67 32.84 -13.33
C VAL A 274 12.98 32.36 -13.97
N THR A 275 14.11 32.55 -13.29
CA THR A 275 15.41 32.07 -13.78
C THR A 275 15.40 30.56 -13.99
N LEU A 276 14.90 29.79 -13.01
CA LEU A 276 14.78 28.33 -13.09
C LEU A 276 13.87 27.86 -14.25
N LEU A 277 12.75 28.54 -14.49
CA LEU A 277 11.84 28.27 -15.62
C LEU A 277 12.48 28.55 -17.00
N THR A 278 13.53 29.39 -17.05
CA THR A 278 14.24 29.75 -18.28
C THR A 278 15.51 28.93 -18.52
N CYS A 279 15.96 28.15 -17.55
CA CYS A 279 17.17 27.33 -17.68
C CYS A 279 17.07 26.41 -18.92
N LYS A 280 18.07 26.48 -19.80
CA LYS A 280 18.24 25.51 -20.90
C LYS A 280 18.71 24.18 -20.29
N GLN A 281 17.79 23.40 -19.72
CA GLN A 281 18.08 22.12 -19.08
C GLN A 281 19.04 21.26 -19.91
N PRO A 282 20.22 20.88 -19.38
CA PRO A 282 20.92 19.67 -19.78
C PRO A 282 20.51 18.57 -18.81
N ASN A 283 19.24 18.13 -18.82
CA ASN A 283 18.81 16.84 -18.27
C ASN A 283 17.32 16.65 -18.61
N SER A 284 17.07 16.04 -19.76
CA SER A 284 15.76 15.72 -20.32
C SER A 284 15.01 14.62 -19.55
N THR A 285 15.22 14.50 -18.25
CA THR A 285 14.78 13.36 -17.43
C THR A 285 13.98 13.76 -16.19
N THR A 286 13.84 15.05 -15.87
CA THR A 286 12.97 15.47 -14.76
C THR A 286 11.49 15.21 -15.12
N GLY A 287 10.86 14.26 -14.43
CA GLY A 287 9.44 13.94 -14.56
C GLY A 287 8.52 15.09 -14.12
N ALA A 288 7.24 15.03 -14.52
CA ALA A 288 6.24 16.03 -14.12
C ALA A 288 6.08 16.11 -12.58
N GLU A 289 6.37 15.01 -11.89
CA GLU A 289 6.22 14.81 -10.45
C GLU A 289 7.22 15.66 -9.65
N ALA A 290 8.48 15.73 -10.09
CA ALA A 290 9.49 16.60 -9.45
C ALA A 290 9.12 18.08 -9.60
N TRP A 291 8.56 18.47 -10.75
CA TRP A 291 8.01 19.81 -10.94
C TRP A 291 6.79 20.08 -10.05
N LYS A 292 5.88 19.12 -9.87
CA LYS A 292 4.74 19.25 -8.96
C LYS A 292 5.19 19.51 -7.52
N LEU A 293 6.11 18.68 -7.02
CA LEU A 293 6.67 18.84 -5.67
C LEU A 293 7.37 20.19 -5.50
N PHE A 294 8.19 20.56 -6.49
CA PHE A 294 8.86 21.86 -6.50
C PHE A 294 7.85 23.02 -6.42
N PHE A 295 6.83 23.02 -7.29
CA PHE A 295 5.80 24.06 -7.33
C PHE A 295 4.96 24.15 -6.05
N GLN A 296 4.70 23.03 -5.38
CA GLN A 296 4.08 23.06 -4.06
C GLN A 296 4.94 23.79 -3.03
N LYS A 297 6.27 23.57 -3.03
CA LYS A 297 7.18 24.26 -2.11
C LYS A 297 7.37 25.76 -2.42
N VAL A 298 7.31 26.14 -3.70
CA VAL A 298 7.39 27.55 -4.12
C VAL A 298 6.02 28.22 -4.29
N ALA A 299 4.94 27.61 -3.79
CA ALA A 299 3.57 28.08 -4.01
C ALA A 299 3.37 29.55 -3.62
N GLY A 300 4.07 30.04 -2.59
CA GLY A 300 4.00 31.44 -2.14
C GLY A 300 4.54 32.47 -3.14
N VAL A 301 5.41 32.08 -4.08
CA VAL A 301 6.00 32.96 -5.11
C VAL A 301 5.62 32.56 -6.54
N LEU A 302 4.91 31.44 -6.70
CA LEU A 302 4.61 30.84 -8.00
C LEU A 302 3.80 31.76 -8.92
N GLU A 303 2.73 32.39 -8.43
CA GLU A 303 1.89 33.29 -9.26
C GLU A 303 2.67 34.50 -9.77
N VAL A 304 3.45 35.13 -8.89
CA VAL A 304 4.27 36.30 -9.23
C VAL A 304 5.35 35.91 -10.26
N ALA A 305 5.94 34.73 -10.12
CA ALA A 305 6.92 34.24 -11.09
C ALA A 305 6.27 33.90 -12.44
N LEU A 306 5.10 33.25 -12.47
CA LEU A 306 4.42 32.87 -13.70
C LEU A 306 3.94 34.09 -14.49
N SER A 307 3.42 35.12 -13.82
CA SER A 307 3.05 36.38 -14.46
C SER A 307 4.27 37.09 -15.06
N ALA A 308 5.38 37.16 -14.32
CA ALA A 308 6.64 37.73 -14.80
C ALA A 308 7.23 36.93 -15.98
N TYR A 309 7.21 35.60 -15.91
CA TYR A 309 7.67 34.71 -16.98
C TYR A 309 6.83 34.89 -18.26
N SER A 310 5.49 34.91 -18.13
CA SER A 310 4.58 35.15 -19.24
C SER A 310 4.88 36.50 -19.91
N SER A 311 5.03 37.58 -19.13
CA SER A 311 5.26 38.92 -19.68
C SER A 311 6.58 39.08 -20.44
N THR A 312 7.60 38.29 -20.10
CA THR A 312 8.96 38.42 -20.65
C THR A 312 9.25 37.44 -21.80
N HIS A 313 8.53 36.31 -21.89
CA HIS A 313 8.80 35.22 -22.83
C HIS A 313 7.69 34.93 -23.86
N LEU A 314 6.79 35.89 -24.13
CA LEU A 314 5.71 35.82 -25.14
C LEU A 314 6.13 35.47 -26.58
N SER A 315 7.43 35.37 -26.89
CA SER A 315 7.93 35.21 -28.26
C SER A 315 9.05 34.19 -28.44
N ASP A 316 9.50 33.49 -27.40
CA ASP A 316 10.57 32.50 -27.59
C ASP A 316 10.44 31.31 -26.62
N ARG A 317 10.28 30.13 -27.24
CA ARG A 317 10.14 28.77 -26.66
C ARG A 317 8.80 28.42 -26.01
N GLN A 318 8.19 27.34 -26.50
CA GLN A 318 7.14 26.62 -25.79
C GLN A 318 7.74 26.02 -24.50
N PRO A 319 7.14 26.26 -23.33
CA PRO A 319 7.47 25.53 -22.11
C PRO A 319 7.32 24.02 -22.36
N ALA A 320 8.16 23.21 -21.72
CA ALA A 320 8.05 21.77 -21.88
C ALA A 320 6.68 21.29 -21.33
N PRO A 321 5.94 20.41 -22.05
CA PRO A 321 4.56 20.04 -21.70
C PRO A 321 4.37 19.59 -20.25
N HIS A 322 5.34 18.85 -19.71
CA HIS A 322 5.32 18.34 -18.33
C HIS A 322 5.35 19.45 -17.26
N VAL A 323 5.92 20.62 -17.57
CA VAL A 323 5.94 21.79 -16.66
C VAL A 323 4.55 22.42 -16.60
N LEU A 324 3.89 22.56 -17.75
CA LEU A 324 2.54 23.12 -17.83
C LEU A 324 1.51 22.20 -17.16
N ASP A 325 1.64 20.89 -17.35
CA ASP A 325 0.81 19.89 -16.68
C ASP A 325 0.99 19.97 -15.15
N ALA A 326 2.23 20.08 -14.67
CA ALA A 326 2.53 20.25 -13.25
C ALA A 326 1.94 21.55 -12.67
N ILE A 327 2.08 22.68 -13.38
CA ILE A 327 1.47 23.97 -12.97
C ILE A 327 -0.05 23.83 -12.87
N GLY A 328 -0.67 23.25 -13.90
CA GLY A 328 -2.12 23.05 -13.94
C GLY A 328 -2.63 22.21 -12.78
N GLU A 329 -1.98 21.08 -12.49
CA GLU A 329 -2.37 20.20 -11.39
C GLU A 329 -2.18 20.84 -10.01
N VAL A 330 -1.04 21.51 -9.76
CA VAL A 330 -0.79 22.16 -8.46
C VAL A 330 -1.78 23.31 -8.23
N LYS A 331 -2.08 24.10 -9.27
CA LYS A 331 -3.11 25.15 -9.18
C LYS A 331 -4.49 24.56 -8.84
N VAL A 332 -4.89 23.46 -9.49
CA VAL A 332 -6.17 22.79 -9.22
C VAL A 332 -6.21 22.19 -7.81
N GLN A 333 -5.11 21.64 -7.30
CA GLN A 333 -5.04 21.11 -5.94
C GLN A 333 -5.19 22.22 -4.88
N ASN A 334 -4.51 23.35 -5.07
CA ASN A 334 -4.63 24.51 -4.17
C ASN A 334 -6.05 25.10 -4.19
N LEU A 335 -6.73 25.10 -5.35
CA LEU A 335 -8.13 25.49 -5.46
C LEU A 335 -9.07 24.58 -4.65
N ARG A 336 -8.82 23.27 -4.62
CA ARG A 336 -9.62 22.31 -3.82
C ARG A 336 -9.46 22.49 -2.32
N ALA A 337 -8.31 23.00 -1.87
CA ALA A 337 -8.03 23.28 -0.45
C ALA A 337 -8.61 24.63 0.01
N THR A 338 -9.09 25.47 -0.91
CA THR A 338 -9.63 26.81 -0.64
C THR A 338 -11.16 26.78 -0.69
N PRO A 339 -11.89 27.58 0.11
CA PRO A 339 -13.35 27.63 -0.01
C PRO A 339 -13.73 28.31 -1.33
N LEU A 340 -14.04 27.52 -2.36
CA LEU A 340 -14.51 28.01 -3.68
C LEU A 340 -15.84 28.80 -3.62
N THR A 341 -16.45 28.89 -2.43
CA THR A 341 -17.61 29.73 -2.14
C THR A 341 -17.24 31.19 -1.85
N ASP A 342 -15.96 31.50 -1.70
CA ASP A 342 -15.48 32.88 -1.53
C ASP A 342 -15.51 33.61 -2.88
N VAL A 343 -16.47 34.53 -3.00
CA VAL A 343 -16.73 35.32 -4.21
C VAL A 343 -15.56 36.27 -4.52
N SER A 344 -14.85 36.78 -3.50
CA SER A 344 -13.66 37.62 -3.69
C SER A 344 -12.51 36.82 -4.29
N PHE A 345 -12.31 35.59 -3.81
CA PHE A 345 -11.30 34.69 -4.36
C PHE A 345 -11.61 34.29 -5.80
N ALA A 346 -12.86 33.89 -6.08
CA ALA A 346 -13.29 33.55 -7.44
C ALA A 346 -13.19 34.75 -8.40
N ALA A 347 -13.55 35.95 -7.95
CA ALA A 347 -13.45 37.15 -8.77
C ALA A 347 -12.00 37.51 -9.12
N HIS A 348 -11.06 37.38 -8.18
CA HIS A 348 -9.64 37.61 -8.44
C HIS A 348 -9.08 36.60 -9.44
N TRP A 349 -9.49 35.33 -9.35
CA TRP A 349 -9.00 34.26 -10.22
C TRP A 349 -9.40 34.43 -11.69
N PHE A 350 -10.59 34.96 -11.97
CA PHE A 350 -11.10 35.15 -13.34
C PHE A 350 -10.77 36.53 -13.96
N GLN A 351 -10.12 37.43 -13.23
CA GLN A 351 -9.78 38.78 -13.72
C GLN A 351 -8.36 38.93 -14.29
N GLU A 352 -7.47 37.97 -14.08
CA GLU A 352 -6.08 38.00 -14.58
C GLU A 352 -5.81 37.06 -15.79
N GLY A 353 -6.85 36.67 -16.52
CA GLY A 353 -6.75 35.83 -17.73
C GLY A 353 -6.36 36.59 -18.99
#